data_AF-A0A968MVG3-F1
#
_entry.id   AF-A0A968MVG3-F1
#
_cell.length_a   1.000
_cell.length_b   1.000
_cell.length_c   1.000
_cell.angle_alpha   90.00
_cell.angle_beta   90.00
_cell.angle_gamma   90.00
#
_symmetry.space_group_name_H-M   'P 1'
#
loop_
_entity.id
_entity.type
_entity.pdbx_description
1 polymer ?
#
loop_
_entity_poly.entity_id
_entity_poly.type
_entity_poly.pdbx_seq_one_letter_code
_entity_poly.pdbx_strand_id
1 'polypeptide(L)'
;MKYHYEDHNMANDEQKAYAMAIMSSVKELLKLNPVMQEPLKMLLAQMSYDKSVALMDIIASVLSADPVKMQDLLESFDFRTRAEKLLIFLKEEIELATLQENIQKQIEEKVSRQQKEFFLREQFKIIKKELGLEKDDKTAENEKIENRLKDLKLTQEASKVIQEEMQKLRLLESNSSEYHVTRNYLDYLTELPWGIYSADNTDIGKARDILNNQHYGLDDVKNSILEFISTMNKRGSQGGSIICLVGPPGVGKTSIGKSVADALERKFYRFSVGGMRDEAEIKGHRRTYIGAMPGKIIQSLKRTGVSNPVIMLDEIDKIGSSYQGDPASALLEVLDPEQNKDFLDHYLDVRFRFDRIFLFI
;
A
#
# COMPACT_ATOMS: atom_id res chain seq x y z
N MET A 1 -54.95 46.84 -28.62
CA MET A 1 -53.50 47.10 -28.42
C MET A 1 -53.35 48.38 -27.62
N LYS A 2 -52.90 48.33 -26.37
CA LYS A 2 -52.43 49.52 -25.66
C LYS A 2 -51.03 49.80 -26.18
N TYR A 3 -50.87 50.83 -27.00
CA TYR A 3 -49.56 51.33 -27.39
C TYR A 3 -49.01 52.12 -26.21
N HIS A 4 -47.91 51.65 -25.64
CA HIS A 4 -47.14 52.40 -24.67
C HIS A 4 -46.14 53.26 -25.44
N TYR A 5 -46.36 54.57 -25.44
CA TYR A 5 -45.39 55.52 -25.96
C TYR A 5 -44.35 55.76 -24.86
N GLU A 6 -43.06 55.76 -25.24
CA GLU A 6 -41.99 56.22 -24.36
C GLU A 6 -42.25 57.69 -24.04
N ASP A 7 -42.46 58.02 -22.76
CA ASP A 7 -42.53 59.40 -22.30
C ASP A 7 -41.14 60.03 -22.50
N HIS A 8 -40.98 60.76 -23.60
CA HIS A 8 -39.87 61.69 -23.80
C HIS A 8 -40.04 62.88 -22.86
N ASN A 9 -39.77 62.70 -21.57
CA ASN A 9 -39.73 63.77 -20.59
C ASN A 9 -38.39 63.79 -19.86
N MET A 10 -37.59 64.80 -20.21
CA MET A 10 -36.49 65.47 -19.50
C MET A 10 -35.55 64.60 -18.65
N ALA A 11 -34.25 64.64 -19.01
CA ALA A 11 -33.15 64.08 -18.23
C ALA A 11 -33.19 64.55 -16.77
N ASN A 12 -33.68 63.68 -15.90
CA ASN A 12 -33.68 63.87 -14.46
C ASN A 12 -32.29 63.47 -13.94
N ASP A 13 -31.69 64.20 -12.99
CA ASP A 13 -30.34 63.91 -12.46
C ASP A 13 -30.20 62.46 -11.97
N GLU A 14 -31.31 61.85 -11.54
CA GLU A 14 -31.43 60.45 -11.14
C GLU A 14 -31.15 59.48 -12.32
N GLN A 15 -31.66 59.73 -13.53
CA GLN A 15 -31.42 58.87 -14.70
C GLN A 15 -29.93 58.87 -15.09
N LYS A 16 -29.30 60.03 -14.99
CA LYS A 16 -27.86 60.19 -15.24
C LYS A 16 -27.04 59.42 -14.21
N ALA A 17 -27.46 59.41 -12.95
CA ALA A 17 -26.80 58.63 -11.89
C ALA A 17 -26.89 57.11 -12.14
N TYR A 18 -28.06 56.59 -12.51
CA TYR A 18 -28.23 55.17 -12.87
C TYR A 18 -27.39 54.79 -14.10
N ALA A 19 -27.37 55.63 -15.14
CA ALA A 19 -26.54 55.39 -16.32
C ALA A 19 -25.04 55.34 -15.97
N MET A 20 -24.56 56.23 -15.08
CA MET A 20 -23.18 56.21 -14.60
C MET A 20 -22.85 54.94 -13.80
N ALA A 21 -23.76 54.50 -12.93
CA ALA A 21 -23.58 53.27 -12.16
C ALA A 21 -23.49 52.04 -13.09
N ILE A 22 -24.39 51.93 -14.07
CA ILE A 22 -24.39 50.83 -15.05
C ILE A 22 -23.08 50.83 -15.85
N MET A 23 -22.63 51.99 -16.31
CA MET A 23 -21.35 52.12 -17.01
C MET A 23 -20.15 51.69 -16.16
N SER A 24 -20.16 52.04 -14.87
CA SER A 24 -19.10 51.63 -13.95
C SER A 24 -19.05 50.10 -13.81
N SER A 25 -20.19 49.47 -13.58
CA SER A 25 -20.29 48.01 -13.45
C SER A 25 -19.89 47.28 -14.74
N VAL A 26 -20.29 47.79 -15.91
CA VAL A 26 -19.86 47.21 -17.20
C VAL A 26 -18.34 47.32 -17.38
N LYS A 27 -17.73 48.46 -17.02
CA LYS A 27 -16.27 48.63 -17.08
C LYS A 27 -15.52 47.68 -16.13
N GLU A 28 -16.11 47.38 -14.98
CA GLU A 28 -15.56 46.41 -14.02
C GLU A 28 -15.64 44.98 -14.59
N LEU A 29 -16.80 44.58 -15.12
CA LEU A 29 -16.99 43.28 -15.75
C LEU A 29 -16.04 43.05 -16.93
N LEU A 30 -15.76 44.10 -17.73
CA LEU A 30 -14.80 44.06 -18.83
C LEU A 30 -13.35 43.78 -18.41
N LYS A 31 -12.96 44.15 -17.19
CA LYS A 31 -11.63 43.85 -16.65
C LYS A 31 -11.53 42.39 -16.22
N LEU A 32 -12.62 41.84 -15.69
CA LEU A 32 -12.68 40.47 -15.16
C LEU A 32 -12.90 39.43 -16.26
N ASN A 33 -13.60 39.78 -17.35
CA ASN A 33 -13.90 38.86 -18.45
C ASN A 33 -13.40 39.39 -19.82
N PRO A 34 -12.19 38.99 -20.26
CA PRO A 34 -11.60 39.41 -21.54
C PRO A 34 -12.41 39.02 -22.78
N VAL A 35 -13.21 37.94 -22.70
CA VAL A 35 -13.98 37.39 -23.82
C VAL A 35 -15.11 38.34 -24.25
N MET A 36 -15.62 39.16 -23.32
CA MET A 36 -16.68 40.14 -23.59
C MET A 36 -16.14 41.50 -24.06
N GLN A 37 -14.82 41.65 -24.25
CA GLN A 37 -14.22 42.97 -24.53
C GLN A 37 -14.56 43.55 -25.89
N GLU A 38 -14.67 42.75 -26.96
CA GLU A 38 -14.88 43.28 -28.31
C GLU A 38 -16.29 43.86 -28.53
N PRO A 39 -17.39 43.16 -28.17
CA PRO A 39 -18.75 43.70 -28.35
C PRO A 39 -18.98 44.96 -27.49
N LEU A 40 -18.54 44.95 -26.23
CA LEU A 40 -18.78 46.03 -25.28
C LEU A 40 -17.91 47.27 -25.51
N LYS A 41 -16.68 47.12 -26.04
CA LYS A 41 -15.84 48.29 -26.41
C LYS A 41 -16.44 49.09 -27.56
N MET A 42 -17.02 48.43 -28.57
CA MET A 42 -17.76 49.11 -29.65
C MET A 42 -18.98 49.86 -29.11
N LEU A 43 -19.68 49.29 -28.13
CA LEU A 43 -20.83 49.91 -27.46
C LEU A 43 -20.46 51.17 -26.67
N LEU A 44 -19.39 51.10 -25.90
CA LEU A 44 -18.89 52.22 -25.11
C LEU A 44 -18.42 53.40 -26.00
N ALA A 45 -18.06 53.13 -27.26
CA ALA A 45 -17.62 54.14 -28.22
C ALA A 45 -18.76 54.91 -28.91
N GLN A 46 -20.00 54.38 -28.92
CA GLN A 46 -21.17 54.99 -29.58
C GLN A 46 -22.13 55.70 -28.63
N MET A 47 -21.70 56.00 -27.40
CA MET A 47 -22.59 56.43 -26.32
C MET A 47 -23.01 57.90 -26.41
N SER A 48 -24.33 58.12 -26.40
CA SER A 48 -24.96 59.41 -26.08
C SER A 48 -25.93 59.22 -24.91
N TYR A 49 -25.87 60.09 -23.89
CA TYR A 49 -26.73 60.04 -22.69
C TYR A 49 -28.23 60.06 -23.03
N ASP A 50 -28.58 60.64 -24.18
CA ASP A 50 -29.95 60.77 -24.67
C ASP A 50 -30.62 59.44 -25.07
N LYS A 51 -29.88 58.31 -25.10
CA LYS A 51 -30.41 56.97 -25.44
C LYS A 51 -30.16 55.93 -24.34
N SER A 52 -30.45 56.29 -23.09
CA SER A 52 -30.17 55.46 -21.92
C SER A 52 -30.94 54.11 -21.90
N VAL A 53 -32.12 54.01 -22.52
CA VAL A 53 -32.90 52.75 -22.61
C VAL A 53 -32.26 51.76 -23.60
N ALA A 54 -31.89 52.23 -24.79
CA ALA A 54 -31.21 51.39 -25.80
C ALA A 54 -29.91 50.81 -25.26
N LEU A 55 -29.19 51.55 -24.41
CA LEU A 55 -27.99 51.05 -23.74
C LEU A 55 -28.29 49.88 -22.79
N MET A 56 -29.39 49.94 -22.04
CA MET A 56 -29.79 48.84 -21.16
C MET A 56 -30.13 47.57 -21.95
N ASP A 57 -30.84 47.71 -23.07
CA ASP A 57 -31.23 46.57 -23.92
C ASP A 57 -30.01 45.90 -24.58
N ILE A 58 -29.01 46.70 -24.96
CA ILE A 58 -27.80 46.16 -25.55
C ILE A 58 -26.91 45.52 -24.48
N ILE A 59 -26.75 46.15 -23.31
CA ILE A 59 -26.01 45.54 -22.18
C ILE A 59 -26.68 44.22 -21.78
N ALA A 60 -28.01 44.19 -21.71
CA ALA A 60 -28.80 42.99 -21.51
C ALA A 60 -28.43 41.91 -22.55
N SER A 61 -28.39 42.23 -23.84
CA SER A 61 -28.04 41.22 -24.87
C SER A 61 -26.63 40.62 -24.77
N VAL A 62 -25.69 41.30 -24.10
CA VAL A 62 -24.34 40.79 -23.88
C VAL A 62 -24.24 39.97 -22.59
N LEU A 63 -25.09 40.24 -21.59
CA LEU A 63 -25.08 39.49 -20.34
C LEU A 63 -25.62 38.07 -20.55
N SER A 64 -24.85 37.09 -20.09
CA SER A 64 -25.24 35.66 -20.15
C SER A 64 -26.12 35.28 -18.96
N ALA A 65 -27.26 35.96 -18.79
CA ALA A 65 -28.19 35.72 -17.69
C ALA A 65 -29.30 34.70 -18.05
N ASP A 66 -30.02 34.23 -17.03
CA ASP A 66 -31.17 33.33 -17.19
C ASP A 66 -32.22 33.95 -18.15
N PRO A 67 -32.69 33.21 -19.18
CA PRO A 67 -33.69 33.70 -20.13
C PRO A 67 -34.95 34.28 -19.48
N VAL A 68 -35.39 33.74 -18.33
CA VAL A 68 -36.58 34.20 -17.61
C VAL A 68 -36.32 35.56 -16.97
N LYS A 69 -35.14 35.75 -16.36
CA LYS A 69 -34.70 37.01 -15.77
C LYS A 69 -34.50 38.10 -16.84
N MET A 70 -33.97 37.70 -18.00
CA MET A 70 -33.76 38.62 -19.13
C MET A 70 -35.09 39.10 -19.72
N GLN A 71 -36.07 38.21 -19.84
CA GLN A 71 -37.41 38.56 -20.31
C GLN A 71 -38.09 39.56 -19.35
N ASP A 72 -38.02 39.33 -18.04
CA ASP A 72 -38.57 40.24 -17.02
C ASP A 72 -37.92 41.64 -17.05
N LEU A 73 -36.63 41.72 -17.39
CA LEU A 73 -35.94 42.99 -17.62
C LEU A 73 -36.48 43.72 -18.85
N LEU A 74 -36.61 43.02 -19.99
CA LEU A 74 -37.09 43.58 -21.25
C LEU A 74 -38.58 43.93 -21.24
N GLU A 75 -39.38 43.32 -20.35
CA GLU A 75 -40.79 43.66 -20.13
C GLU A 75 -41.00 44.85 -19.18
N SER A 76 -39.95 45.31 -18.50
CA SER A 76 -40.01 46.46 -17.58
C SER A 76 -39.87 47.77 -18.35
N PHE A 77 -40.97 48.48 -18.62
CA PHE A 77 -40.96 49.74 -19.40
C PHE A 77 -40.56 50.98 -18.58
N ASP A 78 -40.67 50.92 -17.25
CA ASP A 78 -40.21 51.99 -16.37
C ASP A 78 -38.68 52.00 -16.29
N PHE A 79 -38.06 53.14 -16.65
CA PHE A 79 -36.61 53.29 -16.73
C PHE A 79 -35.92 52.94 -15.41
N ARG A 80 -36.45 53.42 -14.29
CA ARG A 80 -35.85 53.23 -12.96
C ARG A 80 -35.88 51.76 -12.57
N THR A 81 -37.05 51.14 -12.69
CA THR A 81 -37.24 49.73 -12.38
C THR A 81 -36.35 48.84 -13.25
N ARG A 82 -36.22 49.15 -14.55
CA ARG A 82 -35.30 48.44 -15.46
C ARG A 82 -33.84 48.65 -15.07
N ALA A 83 -33.43 49.88 -14.75
CA ALA A 83 -32.06 50.19 -14.33
C ALA A 83 -31.64 49.45 -13.05
N GLU A 84 -32.53 49.39 -12.06
CA GLU A 84 -32.29 48.68 -10.80
C GLU A 84 -32.13 47.17 -11.03
N LYS A 85 -33.01 46.56 -11.81
CA LYS A 85 -32.91 45.14 -12.18
C LYS A 85 -31.60 44.84 -12.93
N LEU A 86 -31.24 45.67 -13.90
CA LEU A 86 -29.99 45.51 -14.66
C LEU A 86 -28.75 45.65 -13.77
N LEU A 87 -28.74 46.60 -12.84
CA LEU A 87 -27.63 46.78 -11.89
C LEU A 87 -27.46 45.57 -10.96
N ILE A 88 -28.56 44.94 -10.54
CA ILE A 88 -28.51 43.71 -9.75
C ILE A 88 -27.85 42.59 -10.56
N PHE A 89 -28.28 42.37 -11.81
CA PHE A 89 -27.66 41.35 -12.66
C PHE A 89 -26.19 41.62 -12.94
N LEU A 90 -25.82 42.88 -13.18
CA LEU A 90 -24.42 43.26 -13.36
C LEU A 90 -23.58 42.95 -12.11
N LYS A 91 -24.11 43.14 -10.91
CA LYS A 91 -23.42 42.77 -9.67
C LYS A 91 -23.26 41.26 -9.50
N GLU A 92 -24.32 40.48 -9.75
CA GLU A 92 -24.26 39.01 -9.71
C GLU A 92 -23.16 38.48 -10.66
N GLU A 93 -23.09 39.03 -11.89
CA GLU A 93 -22.07 38.65 -12.87
C GLU A 93 -20.65 39.06 -12.47
N ILE A 94 -20.46 40.24 -11.89
CA ILE A 94 -19.15 40.68 -11.37
C ILE A 94 -18.67 39.75 -10.25
N GLU A 95 -19.55 39.35 -9.33
CA GLU A 95 -19.20 38.41 -8.25
C GLU A 95 -18.79 37.05 -8.80
N LEU A 96 -19.52 36.51 -9.77
CA LEU A 96 -19.18 35.25 -10.44
C LEU A 96 -17.84 35.32 -11.16
N ALA A 97 -17.60 36.39 -11.93
CA ALA A 97 -16.34 36.59 -12.64
C ALA A 97 -15.14 36.72 -11.67
N THR A 98 -15.34 37.43 -10.54
CA THR A 98 -14.33 37.57 -9.49
C THR A 98 -14.00 36.21 -8.84
N LEU A 99 -15.02 35.38 -8.60
CA LEU A 99 -14.82 34.04 -8.05
C LEU A 99 -14.03 33.14 -9.03
N GLN A 100 -14.34 33.20 -10.32
CA GLN A 100 -13.63 32.46 -11.36
C GLN A 100 -12.14 32.85 -11.41
N GLU A 101 -11.83 34.15 -11.39
CA GLU A 101 -10.45 34.63 -11.38
C GLU A 101 -9.68 34.13 -10.14
N ASN A 102 -10.32 34.17 -8.96
CA ASN A 102 -9.72 33.68 -7.72
C ASN A 102 -9.46 32.16 -7.76
N ILE A 103 -10.39 31.38 -8.30
CA ILE A 103 -10.21 29.93 -8.49
C ILE A 103 -9.02 29.67 -9.42
N GLN A 104 -8.93 30.41 -10.53
CA GLN A 104 -7.84 30.26 -11.49
C GLN A 104 -6.47 30.57 -10.85
N LYS A 105 -6.36 31.67 -10.10
CA LYS A 105 -5.14 32.02 -9.36
C LYS A 105 -4.73 30.93 -8.36
N GLN A 106 -5.68 30.38 -7.60
CA GLN A 106 -5.39 29.29 -6.65
C GLN A 106 -4.91 28.01 -7.34
N ILE A 107 -5.44 27.69 -8.52
CA ILE A 107 -4.99 26.53 -9.31
C ILE A 107 -3.57 26.79 -9.81
N GLU A 108 -3.29 27.97 -10.36
CA GLU A 108 -1.96 28.35 -10.86
C GLU A 108 -0.91 28.33 -9.73
N GLU A 109 -1.23 28.85 -8.55
CA GLU A 109 -0.34 28.78 -7.38
C GLU A 109 -0.04 27.33 -6.95
N LYS A 110 -1.05 26.45 -6.93
CA LYS A 110 -0.86 25.03 -6.61
C LYS A 110 0.02 24.32 -7.64
N VAL A 111 -0.24 24.54 -8.93
CA VAL A 111 0.56 23.96 -10.03
C VAL A 111 2.00 24.47 -9.96
N SER A 112 2.20 25.78 -9.77
CA SER A 112 3.51 26.39 -9.63
C SER A 112 4.27 25.83 -8.42
N ARG A 113 3.60 25.66 -7.28
CA ARG A 113 4.20 25.05 -6.08
C ARG A 113 4.60 23.59 -6.33
N GLN A 114 3.76 22.79 -6.98
CA GLN A 114 4.09 21.40 -7.33
C GLN A 114 5.27 21.32 -8.31
N GLN A 115 5.29 22.16 -9.35
CA GLN A 115 6.42 22.23 -10.28
C GLN A 115 7.71 22.64 -9.55
N LYS A 116 7.65 23.68 -8.71
CA LYS A 116 8.79 24.12 -7.90
C LYS A 116 9.29 23.02 -6.97
N GLU A 117 8.39 22.30 -6.31
CA GLU A 117 8.75 21.17 -5.45
C GLU A 117 9.40 20.03 -6.25
N PHE A 118 8.87 19.68 -7.41
CA PHE A 118 9.46 18.70 -8.32
C PHE A 118 10.89 19.09 -8.73
N PHE A 119 11.09 20.33 -9.18
CA PHE A 119 12.42 20.83 -9.54
C PHE A 119 13.39 20.83 -8.36
N LEU A 120 12.94 21.26 -7.17
CA LEU A 120 13.77 21.23 -5.97
C LEU A 120 14.16 19.79 -5.59
N ARG A 121 13.28 18.80 -5.75
CA ARG A 121 13.60 17.38 -5.51
C ARG A 121 14.63 16.85 -6.51
N GLU A 122 14.48 17.15 -7.80
CA GLU A 122 15.45 16.75 -8.82
C GLU A 122 16.82 17.41 -8.59
N GLN A 123 16.85 18.70 -8.28
CA GLN A 123 18.09 19.38 -7.90
C GLN A 123 18.70 18.79 -6.63
N PHE A 124 17.89 18.49 -5.62
CA PHE A 124 18.37 17.87 -4.38
C PHE A 124 18.97 16.49 -4.62
N LYS A 125 18.41 15.70 -5.54
CA LYS A 125 18.96 14.41 -5.97
C LYS A 125 20.31 14.57 -6.67
N ILE A 126 20.44 15.56 -7.56
CA ILE A 126 21.71 15.88 -8.22
C ILE A 126 22.77 16.34 -7.20
N ILE A 127 22.39 17.25 -6.28
CA ILE A 127 23.28 17.76 -5.23
C ILE A 127 23.75 16.61 -4.31
N LYS A 128 22.86 15.70 -3.91
CA LYS A 128 23.22 14.51 -3.13
C LYS A 128 24.24 13.60 -3.83
N LYS A 129 24.07 13.43 -5.14
CA LYS A 129 24.99 12.67 -6.00
C LYS A 129 26.36 13.36 -6.12
N GLU A 130 26.40 14.69 -6.29
CA GLU A 130 27.66 15.45 -6.36
C GLU A 130 28.40 15.52 -5.01
N LEU A 131 27.68 15.64 -3.90
CA LEU A 131 28.25 15.68 -2.55
C LEU A 131 28.74 14.32 -2.05
N GLY A 132 28.52 13.23 -2.81
CA GLY A 132 28.87 11.87 -2.39
C GLY A 132 28.12 11.39 -1.14
N LEU A 133 27.03 12.06 -0.78
CA LEU A 133 26.18 11.74 0.39
C LEU A 133 25.15 10.66 0.07
N GLU A 134 24.82 10.48 -1.21
CA GLU A 134 24.24 9.23 -1.66
C GLU A 134 25.35 8.18 -1.73
N LYS A 135 25.44 7.35 -0.68
CA LYS A 135 25.66 5.93 -0.95
C LYS A 135 24.51 5.56 -1.90
N ASP A 136 24.84 5.25 -3.15
CA ASP A 136 23.89 4.73 -4.15
C ASP A 136 22.92 3.78 -3.44
N ASP A 137 21.60 3.88 -3.63
CA ASP A 137 20.61 3.04 -2.92
C ASP A 137 21.01 1.56 -3.01
N LYS A 138 21.63 1.19 -4.14
CA LYS A 138 22.27 -0.11 -4.37
C LYS A 138 23.38 -0.43 -3.36
N THR A 139 24.30 0.48 -3.08
CA THR A 139 25.37 0.28 -2.10
C THR A 139 24.85 0.12 -0.68
N ALA A 140 23.83 0.88 -0.27
CA ALA A 140 23.20 0.72 1.04
C ALA A 140 22.52 -0.65 1.20
N GLU A 141 21.80 -1.12 0.16
CA GLU A 141 21.18 -2.45 0.15
C GLU A 141 22.23 -3.57 0.16
N ASN A 142 23.31 -3.44 -0.60
CA ASN A 142 24.42 -4.40 -0.57
C ASN A 142 25.07 -4.48 0.82
N GLU A 143 25.35 -3.34 1.46
CA GLU A 143 25.91 -3.30 2.82
C GLU A 143 24.96 -3.94 3.85
N LYS A 144 23.64 -3.74 3.70
CA LYS A 144 22.64 -4.36 4.56
C LYS A 144 22.66 -5.89 4.45
N ILE A 145 22.73 -6.42 3.22
CA ILE A 145 22.83 -7.86 2.97
C ILE A 145 24.15 -8.39 3.54
N GLU A 146 25.28 -7.73 3.28
CA GLU A 146 26.59 -8.12 3.80
C GLU A 146 26.64 -8.13 5.34
N ASN A 147 25.99 -7.18 5.99
CA ASN A 147 25.92 -7.15 7.45
C ASN A 147 25.14 -8.34 8.02
N ARG A 148 24.04 -8.76 7.38
CA ARG A 148 23.30 -9.96 7.80
C ARG A 148 24.13 -11.23 7.64
N LEU A 149 24.95 -11.32 6.59
CA LEU A 149 25.77 -12.50 6.31
C LEU A 149 26.85 -12.75 7.37
N LYS A 150 27.31 -11.72 8.09
CA LYS A 150 28.38 -11.85 9.10
C LYS A 150 27.99 -12.75 10.28
N ASP A 151 26.72 -12.74 10.66
CA ASP A 151 26.22 -13.48 11.83
C ASP A 151 25.74 -14.90 11.48
N LEU A 152 25.69 -15.25 10.20
CA LEU A 152 25.11 -16.49 9.69
C LEU A 152 26.16 -17.56 9.41
N LYS A 153 25.82 -18.82 9.73
CA LYS A 153 26.65 -19.98 9.39
C LYS A 153 26.09 -20.68 8.16
N LEU A 154 26.46 -20.19 6.99
CA LEU A 154 26.01 -20.69 5.70
C LEU A 154 26.69 -22.00 5.32
N THR A 155 25.99 -22.84 4.55
CA THR A 155 26.59 -23.96 3.84
C THR A 155 27.45 -23.47 2.67
N GLN A 156 28.36 -24.31 2.16
CA GLN A 156 29.17 -23.95 0.99
C GLN A 156 28.30 -23.65 -0.23
N GLU A 157 27.23 -24.43 -0.42
CA GLU A 157 26.23 -24.25 -1.49
C GLU A 157 25.53 -22.88 -1.35
N ALA A 158 24.94 -22.59 -0.18
CA ALA A 158 24.26 -21.33 0.07
C ALA A 158 25.20 -20.12 -0.08
N SER A 159 26.42 -20.22 0.45
CA SER A 159 27.41 -19.14 0.34
C SER A 159 27.78 -18.84 -1.10
N LYS A 160 27.95 -19.87 -1.95
CA LYS A 160 28.27 -19.69 -3.36
C LYS A 160 27.12 -19.00 -4.11
N VAL A 161 25.89 -19.48 -3.93
CA VAL A 161 24.69 -18.92 -4.58
C VAL A 161 24.45 -17.47 -4.16
N ILE A 162 24.59 -17.16 -2.85
CA ILE A 162 24.46 -15.79 -2.35
C ILE A 162 25.52 -14.86 -2.98
N GLN A 163 26.77 -15.31 -3.11
CA GLN A 163 27.83 -14.51 -3.73
C GLN A 163 27.57 -14.24 -5.21
N GLU A 164 27.13 -15.24 -5.97
CA GLU A 164 26.78 -15.10 -7.39
C GLU A 164 25.61 -14.12 -7.57
N GLU A 165 24.55 -14.25 -6.78
CA GLU A 165 23.38 -13.37 -6.85
C GLU A 165 23.68 -11.95 -6.33
N MET A 166 24.60 -11.79 -5.37
CA MET A 166 25.10 -10.48 -4.94
C MET A 166 25.89 -9.78 -6.06
N GLN A 167 26.74 -10.50 -6.80
CA GLN A 167 27.44 -9.95 -7.97
C GLN A 167 26.43 -9.53 -9.04
N LYS A 168 25.41 -10.36 -9.29
CA LYS A 168 24.33 -10.05 -10.22
C LYS A 168 23.56 -8.80 -9.80
N LEU A 169 23.19 -8.68 -8.52
CA LEU A 169 22.47 -7.52 -7.98
C LEU A 169 23.24 -6.20 -8.18
N ARG A 170 24.57 -6.23 -8.06
CA ARG A 170 25.45 -5.05 -8.29
C ARG A 170 25.43 -4.56 -9.74
N LEU A 171 25.31 -5.48 -10.71
CA LEU A 171 25.29 -5.16 -12.13
C LEU A 171 23.92 -4.69 -12.63
N LEU A 172 22.84 -5.20 -12.05
CA LEU A 172 21.47 -4.91 -12.47
C LEU A 172 21.07 -3.45 -12.21
N GLU A 173 20.27 -2.88 -13.11
CA GLU A 173 19.65 -1.55 -12.90
C GLU A 173 18.56 -1.63 -11.83
N SER A 174 18.52 -0.67 -10.92
CA SER A 174 17.64 -0.66 -9.73
C SER A 174 16.15 -0.60 -10.06
N ASN A 175 15.82 -0.15 -11.27
CA ASN A 175 14.49 0.00 -11.85
C ASN A 175 14.06 -1.21 -12.68
N SER A 176 14.90 -2.24 -12.81
CA SER A 176 14.55 -3.48 -13.53
C SER A 176 13.73 -4.43 -12.66
N SER A 177 12.81 -5.19 -13.28
CA SER A 177 12.06 -6.25 -12.59
C SER A 177 12.99 -7.34 -12.04
N GLU A 178 14.08 -7.64 -12.74
CA GLU A 178 15.08 -8.61 -12.34
C GLU A 178 15.84 -8.19 -11.08
N TYR A 179 16.10 -6.88 -10.89
CA TYR A 179 16.68 -6.35 -9.66
C TYR A 179 15.77 -6.63 -8.45
N HIS A 180 14.46 -6.40 -8.58
CA HIS A 180 13.51 -6.67 -7.50
C HIS A 180 13.42 -8.16 -7.16
N VAL A 181 13.40 -9.05 -8.16
CA VAL A 181 13.38 -10.50 -7.95
C VAL A 181 14.66 -10.96 -7.25
N THR A 182 15.83 -10.52 -7.72
CA THR A 182 17.13 -10.88 -7.15
C THR A 182 17.28 -10.35 -5.72
N ARG A 183 16.87 -9.11 -5.47
CA ARG A 183 16.86 -8.51 -4.13
C ARG A 183 15.97 -9.31 -3.17
N ASN A 184 14.73 -9.60 -3.57
CA ASN A 184 13.81 -10.37 -2.73
C ASN A 184 14.35 -11.78 -2.42
N TYR A 185 14.99 -12.41 -3.40
CA TYR A 185 15.63 -13.71 -3.21
C TYR A 185 16.78 -13.66 -2.20
N LEU A 186 17.68 -12.66 -2.32
CA LEU A 186 18.75 -12.43 -1.36
C LEU A 186 18.21 -12.06 0.04
N ASP A 187 17.14 -11.27 0.12
CA ASP A 187 16.46 -10.99 1.38
C ASP A 187 15.94 -12.26 2.04
N TYR A 188 15.28 -13.15 1.29
CA TYR A 188 14.83 -14.44 1.82
C TYR A 188 16.00 -15.30 2.30
N LEU A 189 17.05 -15.46 1.49
CA LEU A 189 18.21 -16.25 1.88
C LEU A 189 18.93 -15.68 3.11
N THR A 190 19.04 -14.36 3.24
CA THR A 190 19.75 -13.72 4.35
C THR A 190 18.91 -13.55 5.62
N GLU A 191 17.58 -13.66 5.53
CA GLU A 191 16.69 -13.63 6.70
C GLU A 191 16.44 -15.03 7.30
N LEU A 192 16.86 -16.10 6.61
CA LEU A 192 16.78 -17.44 7.16
C LEU A 192 17.82 -17.65 8.27
N PRO A 193 17.47 -18.38 9.35
CA PRO A 193 18.30 -18.51 10.54
C PRO A 193 19.43 -19.55 10.40
N TRP A 194 20.29 -19.41 9.40
CA TRP A 194 21.38 -20.36 9.10
C TRP A 194 22.31 -20.59 10.28
N GLY A 195 22.22 -21.80 10.87
CA GLY A 195 23.02 -22.19 12.03
C GLY A 195 22.73 -21.40 13.31
N ILE A 196 21.61 -20.67 13.35
CA ILE A 196 21.10 -19.98 14.53
C ILE A 196 20.07 -20.89 15.21
N TYR A 197 20.27 -21.17 16.48
CA TYR A 197 19.42 -22.07 17.27
C TYR A 197 19.03 -21.41 18.58
N SER A 198 17.79 -21.65 19.03
CA SER A 198 17.38 -21.40 20.41
C SER A 198 18.09 -22.36 21.37
N ALA A 199 18.27 -21.93 22.61
CA ALA A 199 18.80 -22.80 23.67
C ALA A 199 17.74 -23.84 24.04
N ASP A 200 18.11 -25.11 24.00
CA ASP A 200 17.20 -26.21 24.34
C ASP A 200 17.17 -26.43 25.85
N ASN A 201 15.98 -26.59 26.43
CA ASN A 201 15.83 -27.04 27.82
C ASN A 201 15.86 -28.58 27.90
N THR A 202 16.86 -29.13 28.59
CA THR A 202 16.99 -30.58 28.83
C THR A 202 16.44 -31.03 30.19
N ASP A 203 15.92 -30.11 31.01
CA ASP A 203 15.42 -30.41 32.35
C ASP A 203 13.97 -30.94 32.31
N ILE A 204 13.85 -32.25 32.54
CA ILE A 204 12.57 -32.96 32.59
C ILE A 204 11.70 -32.53 33.78
N GLY A 205 12.31 -32.10 34.89
CA GLY A 205 11.58 -31.58 36.06
C GLY A 205 10.83 -30.30 35.71
N LYS A 206 11.54 -29.33 35.12
CA LYS A 206 10.92 -28.10 34.59
C LYS A 206 9.86 -28.39 33.53
N ALA A 207 10.13 -29.30 32.59
CA ALA A 207 9.17 -29.67 31.57
C ALA A 207 7.88 -30.23 32.17
N ARG A 208 7.99 -31.08 33.21
CA ARG A 208 6.85 -31.61 33.96
C ARG A 208 6.05 -30.49 34.64
N ASP A 209 6.72 -29.56 35.31
CA ASP A 209 6.06 -28.45 35.99
C ASP A 209 5.30 -27.56 35.00
N ILE A 210 5.89 -27.25 33.85
CA ILE A 210 5.23 -26.47 32.78
C ILE A 210 3.99 -27.19 32.26
N LEU A 211 4.10 -28.48 31.94
CA LEU A 211 2.96 -29.27 31.45
C LEU A 211 1.83 -29.37 32.50
N ASN A 212 2.17 -29.52 33.77
CA ASN A 212 1.20 -29.59 34.87
C ASN A 212 0.53 -28.25 35.18
N ASN A 213 1.27 -27.15 35.06
CA ASN A 213 0.73 -25.81 35.27
C ASN A 213 -0.19 -25.37 34.13
N GLN A 214 0.12 -25.75 32.89
CA GLN A 214 -0.64 -25.33 31.72
C GLN A 214 -1.84 -26.24 31.39
N HIS A 215 -1.84 -27.49 31.85
CA HIS A 215 -2.92 -28.45 31.59
C HIS A 215 -3.29 -29.20 32.86
N TYR A 216 -4.58 -29.24 33.20
CA TYR A 216 -5.10 -30.05 34.29
C TYR A 216 -5.40 -31.49 33.83
N GLY A 217 -5.08 -32.50 34.65
CA GLY A 217 -5.24 -33.92 34.31
C GLY A 217 -4.30 -34.39 33.18
N LEU A 218 -4.79 -35.26 32.29
CA LEU A 218 -4.04 -35.80 31.14
C LEU A 218 -2.71 -36.48 31.54
N ASP A 219 -2.69 -37.16 32.68
CA ASP A 219 -1.46 -37.72 33.26
C ASP A 219 -0.76 -38.68 32.28
N ASP A 220 -1.52 -39.56 31.62
CA ASP A 220 -0.98 -40.51 30.63
C ASP A 220 -0.34 -39.80 29.43
N VAL A 221 -0.99 -38.75 28.91
CA VAL A 221 -0.51 -37.97 27.76
C VAL A 221 0.75 -37.20 28.13
N LYS A 222 0.74 -36.53 29.29
CA LYS A 222 1.91 -35.81 29.80
C LYS A 222 3.09 -36.74 30.06
N ASN A 223 2.85 -37.91 30.67
CA ASN A 223 3.89 -38.90 30.89
C ASN A 223 4.50 -39.38 29.57
N SER A 224 3.68 -39.64 28.56
CA SER A 224 4.16 -40.01 27.22
C SER A 224 5.02 -38.92 26.57
N ILE A 225 4.61 -37.65 26.70
CA ILE A 225 5.39 -36.51 26.22
C ILE A 225 6.72 -36.40 26.97
N LEU A 226 6.73 -36.55 28.30
CA LEU A 226 7.94 -36.49 29.11
C LEU A 226 8.90 -37.64 28.79
N GLU A 227 8.40 -38.85 28.55
CA GLU A 227 9.20 -40.00 28.10
C GLU A 227 9.83 -39.73 26.73
N PHE A 228 9.06 -39.14 25.82
CA PHE A 228 9.54 -38.74 24.51
C PHE A 228 10.68 -37.72 24.61
N ILE A 229 10.47 -36.63 25.35
CA ILE A 229 11.49 -35.59 25.57
C ILE A 229 12.73 -36.20 26.23
N SER A 230 12.55 -37.10 27.21
CA SER A 230 13.66 -37.80 27.87
C SER A 230 14.47 -38.65 26.90
N THR A 231 13.81 -39.32 25.96
CA THR A 231 14.46 -40.15 24.93
C THR A 231 15.21 -39.29 23.92
N MET A 232 14.62 -38.18 23.50
CA MET A 232 15.22 -37.17 22.63
C MET A 232 16.49 -36.57 23.25
N ASN A 233 16.43 -36.20 24.54
CA ASN A 233 17.58 -35.69 25.29
C ASN A 233 18.72 -36.71 25.38
N LYS A 234 18.40 -38.01 25.52
CA LYS A 234 19.41 -39.08 25.54
C LYS A 234 20.06 -39.34 24.18
N ARG A 235 19.30 -39.24 23.09
CA ARG A 235 19.82 -39.49 21.73
C ARG A 235 20.72 -38.37 21.23
N GLY A 236 20.56 -37.14 21.73
CA GLY A 236 21.34 -35.98 21.29
C GLY A 236 21.04 -35.51 19.86
N SER A 237 20.22 -36.27 19.11
CA SER A 237 19.66 -35.91 17.82
C SER A 237 18.13 -35.96 17.89
N GLN A 238 17.50 -35.04 17.16
CA GLN A 238 16.05 -34.83 17.15
C GLN A 238 15.40 -35.47 15.93
N GLY A 239 16.21 -36.01 15.02
CA GLY A 239 15.76 -36.60 13.77
C GLY A 239 14.95 -37.87 13.99
N GLY A 240 13.79 -37.93 13.35
CA GLY A 240 13.07 -39.17 13.08
C GLY A 240 12.00 -39.57 14.08
N SER A 241 11.61 -38.69 15.00
CA SER A 241 10.55 -38.98 15.96
C SER A 241 9.55 -37.83 15.97
N ILE A 242 8.30 -38.15 15.68
CA ILE A 242 7.18 -37.20 15.56
C ILE A 242 6.16 -37.57 16.62
N ILE A 243 5.63 -36.58 17.34
CA ILE A 243 4.48 -36.78 18.22
C ILE A 243 3.22 -36.48 17.42
N CYS A 244 2.27 -37.42 17.40
CA CYS A 244 0.96 -37.25 16.79
C CYS A 244 -0.12 -37.34 17.88
N LEU A 245 -0.86 -36.25 18.11
CA LEU A 245 -1.98 -36.22 19.03
C LEU A 245 -3.30 -36.46 18.31
N VAL A 246 -3.96 -37.56 18.64
CA VAL A 246 -5.26 -37.92 18.05
C VAL A 246 -6.37 -37.75 19.09
N GLY A 247 -7.49 -37.16 18.67
CA GLY A 247 -8.68 -37.02 19.51
C GLY A 247 -9.76 -36.15 18.88
N PRO A 248 -10.93 -35.97 19.51
CA PRO A 248 -11.98 -35.09 19.01
C PRO A 248 -11.55 -33.61 19.01
N PRO A 249 -12.21 -32.72 18.25
CA PRO A 249 -11.95 -31.29 18.31
C PRO A 249 -12.23 -30.73 19.71
N GLY A 250 -11.49 -29.71 20.13
CA GLY A 250 -11.69 -29.04 21.43
C GLY A 250 -10.98 -29.66 22.64
N VAL A 251 -10.28 -30.80 22.50
CA VAL A 251 -9.56 -31.46 23.61
C VAL A 251 -8.19 -30.84 23.96
N GLY A 252 -7.85 -29.69 23.37
CA GLY A 252 -6.62 -28.96 23.70
C GLY A 252 -5.33 -29.42 22.99
N LYS A 253 -5.40 -30.23 21.93
CA LYS A 253 -4.22 -30.70 21.15
C LYS A 253 -3.24 -29.58 20.80
N THR A 254 -3.75 -28.49 20.22
CA THR A 254 -2.94 -27.32 19.84
C THR A 254 -2.31 -26.64 21.04
N SER A 255 -3.03 -26.60 22.16
CA SER A 255 -2.51 -26.03 23.40
C SER A 255 -1.41 -26.90 24.00
N ILE A 256 -1.51 -28.24 23.90
CA ILE A 256 -0.45 -29.16 24.31
C ILE A 256 0.81 -28.95 23.46
N GLY A 257 0.69 -28.84 22.13
CA GLY A 257 1.84 -28.59 21.25
C GLY A 257 2.59 -27.31 21.63
N LYS A 258 1.86 -26.24 21.99
CA LYS A 258 2.46 -25.01 22.51
C LYS A 258 3.17 -25.23 23.85
N SER A 259 2.56 -25.97 24.78
CA SER A 259 3.19 -26.31 26.06
C SER A 259 4.46 -27.13 25.91
N VAL A 260 4.53 -28.01 24.91
CA VAL A 260 5.76 -28.75 24.61
C VAL A 260 6.85 -27.80 24.10
N ALA A 261 6.51 -26.82 23.27
CA ALA A 261 7.47 -25.80 22.84
C ALA A 261 7.98 -24.95 24.02
N ASP A 262 7.07 -24.52 24.92
CA ASP A 262 7.42 -23.80 26.14
C ASP A 262 8.32 -24.65 27.05
N ALA A 263 8.01 -25.94 27.21
CA ALA A 263 8.80 -26.89 28.00
C ALA A 263 10.20 -27.11 27.44
N LEU A 264 10.36 -27.07 26.12
CA LEU A 264 11.65 -27.18 25.43
C LEU A 264 12.39 -25.83 25.31
N GLU A 265 11.78 -24.72 25.73
CA GLU A 265 12.27 -23.34 25.52
C GLU A 265 12.49 -22.97 24.05
N ARG A 266 11.68 -23.56 23.16
CA ARG A 266 11.77 -23.39 21.70
C ARG A 266 10.69 -22.47 21.17
N LYS A 267 10.99 -21.83 20.03
CA LYS A 267 9.98 -21.05 19.29
C LYS A 267 8.91 -21.99 18.75
N PHE A 268 7.65 -21.62 18.95
CA PHE A 268 6.50 -22.36 18.44
C PHE A 268 5.97 -21.73 17.15
N TYR A 269 5.72 -22.56 16.15
CA TYR A 269 4.99 -22.17 14.95
C TYR A 269 3.90 -23.19 14.64
N ARG A 270 2.75 -22.72 14.20
CA ARG A 270 1.62 -23.57 13.83
C ARG A 270 1.11 -23.21 12.45
N PHE A 271 0.82 -24.21 11.64
CA PHE A 271 -0.02 -24.04 10.46
C PHE A 271 -0.93 -25.25 10.28
N SER A 272 -2.12 -25.02 9.71
CA SER A 272 -3.01 -26.11 9.30
C SER A 272 -2.58 -26.63 7.94
N VAL A 273 -2.54 -27.95 7.82
CA VAL A 273 -2.43 -28.68 6.56
C VAL A 273 -3.79 -29.10 6.01
N GLY A 274 -4.86 -28.84 6.76
CA GLY A 274 -6.23 -29.11 6.34
C GLY A 274 -6.62 -28.32 5.10
N GLY A 275 -7.13 -29.02 4.08
CA GLY A 275 -7.52 -28.41 2.81
C GLY A 275 -6.38 -28.08 1.86
N MET A 276 -5.13 -28.43 2.21
CA MET A 276 -4.00 -28.35 1.29
C MET A 276 -4.22 -29.27 0.08
N ARG A 277 -3.91 -28.75 -1.11
CA ARG A 277 -4.10 -29.45 -2.39
C ARG A 277 -2.87 -29.44 -3.30
N ASP A 278 -1.90 -28.59 -2.98
CA ASP A 278 -0.71 -28.35 -3.81
C ASP A 278 0.56 -28.60 -3.01
N GLU A 279 1.51 -29.33 -3.59
CA GLU A 279 2.85 -29.55 -3.06
C GLU A 279 3.63 -28.23 -2.90
N ALA A 280 3.34 -27.22 -3.72
CA ALA A 280 3.98 -25.91 -3.63
C ALA A 280 3.74 -25.21 -2.29
N GLU A 281 2.70 -25.57 -1.53
CA GLU A 281 2.53 -25.05 -0.17
C GLU A 281 3.61 -25.56 0.80
N ILE A 282 4.21 -26.73 0.53
CA ILE A 282 5.31 -27.30 1.33
C ILE A 282 6.67 -27.00 0.71
N LYS A 283 6.83 -27.20 -0.61
CA LYS A 283 8.10 -27.03 -1.33
C LYS A 283 8.32 -25.66 -1.98
N GLY A 284 7.33 -24.78 -1.95
CA GLY A 284 7.40 -23.49 -2.62
C GLY A 284 7.21 -23.58 -4.14
N HIS A 285 7.09 -22.40 -4.75
CA HIS A 285 7.04 -22.23 -6.20
C HIS A 285 8.43 -21.93 -6.75
N ARG A 286 8.69 -22.33 -8.01
CA ARG A 286 9.89 -21.89 -8.72
C ARG A 286 9.92 -20.36 -8.80
N ARG A 287 11.07 -19.76 -8.48
CA ARG A 287 11.30 -18.31 -8.47
C ARG A 287 10.93 -17.60 -9.79
N THR A 288 10.91 -18.32 -10.90
CA THR A 288 10.55 -17.78 -12.23
C THR A 288 9.08 -17.42 -12.37
N TYR A 289 8.20 -17.89 -11.48
CA TYR A 289 6.77 -17.57 -11.53
C TYR A 289 6.45 -16.22 -10.87
N ILE A 290 5.56 -15.46 -11.50
CA ILE A 290 5.07 -14.20 -10.96
C ILE A 290 4.34 -14.49 -9.64
N GLY A 291 4.76 -13.83 -8.55
CA GLY A 291 4.19 -14.05 -7.23
C GLY A 291 4.68 -15.32 -6.53
N ALA A 292 5.76 -15.96 -7.02
CA ALA A 292 6.35 -17.12 -6.37
C ALA A 292 6.72 -16.84 -4.91
N MET A 293 6.43 -17.80 -4.04
CA MET A 293 6.76 -17.76 -2.62
C MET A 293 7.43 -19.08 -2.19
N PRO A 294 8.30 -19.06 -1.18
CA PRO A 294 8.79 -20.27 -0.53
C PRO A 294 7.67 -21.05 0.15
N GLY A 295 7.91 -22.33 0.42
CA GLY A 295 6.98 -23.18 1.15
C GLY A 295 6.74 -22.71 2.59
N LYS A 296 5.63 -23.15 3.19
CA LYS A 296 5.20 -22.76 4.54
C LYS A 296 6.25 -23.05 5.61
N ILE A 297 7.06 -24.10 5.43
CA ILE A 297 8.12 -24.48 6.37
C ILE A 297 9.25 -23.45 6.34
N ILE A 298 9.74 -23.07 5.16
CA ILE A 298 10.73 -21.99 5.02
C ILE A 298 10.21 -20.68 5.60
N GLN A 299 8.94 -20.34 5.32
CA GLN A 299 8.30 -19.17 5.91
C GLN A 299 8.24 -19.25 7.45
N SER A 300 8.03 -20.43 8.02
CA SER A 300 8.05 -20.62 9.48
C SER A 300 9.42 -20.36 10.09
N LEU A 301 10.50 -20.78 9.42
CA LEU A 301 11.87 -20.53 9.88
C LEU A 301 12.20 -19.05 9.86
N LYS A 302 11.84 -18.36 8.77
CA LYS A 302 11.97 -16.89 8.68
C LYS A 302 11.19 -16.17 9.77
N ARG A 303 9.97 -16.62 10.09
CA ARG A 303 9.12 -16.00 11.14
C ARG A 303 9.63 -16.28 12.56
N THR A 304 10.17 -17.47 12.82
CA THR A 304 10.65 -17.85 14.15
C THR A 304 12.07 -17.37 14.43
N GLY A 305 12.87 -17.13 13.38
CA GLY A 305 14.25 -16.65 13.48
C GLY A 305 15.22 -17.67 14.07
N VAL A 306 14.84 -18.95 14.13
CA VAL A 306 15.68 -20.05 14.62
C VAL A 306 15.52 -21.28 13.73
N SER A 307 16.57 -22.11 13.63
CA SER A 307 16.59 -23.35 12.84
C SER A 307 16.17 -24.61 13.64
N ASN A 308 15.77 -24.45 14.90
CA ASN A 308 15.24 -25.53 15.76
C ASN A 308 13.86 -25.24 16.39
N PRO A 309 12.89 -24.64 15.66
CA PRO A 309 11.57 -24.40 16.24
C PRO A 309 10.79 -25.70 16.43
N VAL A 310 9.76 -25.63 17.28
CA VAL A 310 8.66 -26.60 17.28
C VAL A 310 7.64 -26.16 16.24
N ILE A 311 7.40 -27.00 15.24
CA ILE A 311 6.41 -26.76 14.20
C ILE A 311 5.26 -27.74 14.40
N MET A 312 4.05 -27.21 14.59
CA MET A 312 2.82 -27.98 14.67
C MET A 312 2.07 -27.99 13.33
N LEU A 313 1.79 -29.20 12.83
CA LEU A 313 1.00 -29.49 11.64
C LEU A 313 -0.43 -29.87 12.06
N ASP A 314 -1.35 -28.91 12.02
CA ASP A 314 -2.73 -29.12 12.45
C ASP A 314 -3.59 -29.73 11.32
N GLU A 315 -4.59 -30.55 11.67
CA GLU A 315 -5.56 -31.14 10.72
C GLU A 315 -4.95 -31.99 9.58
N ILE A 316 -3.95 -32.82 9.88
CA ILE A 316 -3.33 -33.75 8.90
C ILE A 316 -4.33 -34.73 8.28
N ASP A 317 -5.39 -35.07 9.01
CA ASP A 317 -6.49 -35.93 8.56
C ASP A 317 -7.32 -35.30 7.43
N LYS A 318 -7.20 -33.99 7.22
CA LYS A 318 -7.93 -33.22 6.20
C LYS A 318 -7.08 -32.85 4.99
N ILE A 319 -5.92 -33.48 4.80
CA ILE A 319 -5.13 -33.32 3.58
C ILE A 319 -5.90 -33.95 2.41
N GLY A 320 -6.11 -33.18 1.35
CA GLY A 320 -6.77 -33.66 0.13
C GLY A 320 -5.74 -34.05 -0.92
N SER A 321 -5.91 -35.22 -1.53
CA SER A 321 -5.18 -35.59 -2.75
C SER A 321 -5.78 -34.85 -3.95
N SER A 322 -4.97 -34.12 -4.72
CA SER A 322 -5.41 -33.46 -5.96
C SER A 322 -4.67 -34.02 -7.17
N TYR A 323 -5.16 -33.74 -8.39
CA TYR A 323 -4.48 -34.11 -9.63
C TYR A 323 -3.17 -33.33 -9.87
N GLN A 324 -2.93 -32.23 -9.15
CA GLN A 324 -1.79 -31.33 -9.36
C GLN A 324 -0.55 -31.70 -8.52
N GLY A 325 -0.67 -32.69 -7.63
CA GLY A 325 0.43 -33.16 -6.79
C GLY A 325 -0.10 -33.80 -5.50
N ASP A 326 0.78 -34.51 -4.80
CA ASP A 326 0.46 -35.10 -3.51
C ASP A 326 1.18 -34.34 -2.37
N PRO A 327 0.48 -33.44 -1.66
CA PRO A 327 1.06 -32.70 -0.53
C PRO A 327 1.53 -33.65 0.59
N ALA A 328 0.97 -34.86 0.70
CA ALA A 328 1.44 -35.84 1.68
C ALA A 328 2.85 -36.34 1.33
N SER A 329 3.12 -36.62 0.06
CA SER A 329 4.47 -36.97 -0.42
C SER A 329 5.49 -35.87 -0.13
N ALA A 330 5.12 -34.61 -0.34
CA ALA A 330 5.98 -33.47 -0.02
C ALA A 330 6.25 -33.33 1.50
N LEU A 331 5.26 -33.62 2.34
CA LEU A 331 5.44 -33.68 3.79
C LEU A 331 6.34 -34.84 4.22
N LEU A 332 6.30 -35.99 3.53
CA LEU A 332 7.17 -37.12 3.86
C LEU A 332 8.65 -36.76 3.70
N GLU A 333 9.02 -35.96 2.69
CA GLU A 333 10.40 -35.48 2.51
C GLU A 333 10.89 -34.61 3.67
N VAL A 334 9.98 -33.88 4.32
CA VAL A 334 10.26 -33.05 5.50
C VAL A 334 10.34 -33.92 6.77
N LEU A 335 9.45 -34.90 6.87
CA LEU A 335 9.28 -35.74 8.05
C LEU A 335 10.34 -36.85 8.13
N ASP A 336 10.84 -37.32 6.99
CA ASP A 336 11.84 -38.37 6.89
C ASP A 336 13.23 -37.85 7.31
N PRO A 337 13.83 -38.37 8.40
CA PRO A 337 15.14 -37.95 8.87
C PRO A 337 16.30 -38.23 7.89
N GLU A 338 16.12 -39.09 6.89
CA GLU A 338 17.13 -39.26 5.84
C GLU A 338 17.06 -38.19 4.76
N GLN A 339 15.85 -37.68 4.46
CA GLN A 339 15.65 -36.67 3.41
C GLN A 339 15.72 -35.24 3.95
N ASN A 340 15.29 -35.02 5.18
CA ASN A 340 15.15 -33.67 5.75
C ASN A 340 16.49 -32.95 6.02
N LYS A 341 17.62 -33.65 5.94
CA LYS A 341 18.97 -33.05 6.02
C LYS A 341 19.28 -32.23 4.76
N ASP A 342 18.67 -32.56 3.63
CA ASP A 342 18.97 -32.00 2.33
C ASP A 342 17.71 -31.50 1.61
N PHE A 343 16.74 -31.00 2.38
CA PHE A 343 15.46 -30.55 1.82
C PHE A 343 15.67 -29.41 0.82
N LEU A 344 15.05 -29.54 -0.35
CA LEU A 344 15.13 -28.57 -1.44
C LEU A 344 13.79 -27.86 -1.63
N ASP A 345 13.73 -26.59 -1.25
CA ASP A 345 12.61 -25.71 -1.57
C ASP A 345 12.80 -25.15 -3.00
N HIS A 346 11.77 -25.25 -3.84
CA HIS A 346 11.80 -24.81 -5.24
C HIS A 346 12.02 -23.30 -5.43
N TYR A 347 11.65 -22.49 -4.43
CA TYR A 347 11.89 -21.05 -4.45
C TYR A 347 13.33 -20.74 -4.06
N LEU A 348 13.83 -21.40 -3.02
CA LEU A 348 15.20 -21.19 -2.53
C LEU A 348 16.25 -21.76 -3.48
N ASP A 349 15.97 -22.92 -4.11
CA ASP A 349 16.90 -23.63 -5.00
C ASP A 349 18.27 -23.91 -4.36
N VAL A 350 18.28 -24.06 -3.04
CA VAL A 350 19.44 -24.38 -2.20
C VAL A 350 18.98 -25.33 -1.10
N ARG A 351 19.80 -26.34 -0.80
CA ARG A 351 19.49 -27.31 0.27
C ARG A 351 19.47 -26.64 1.65
N PHE A 352 18.40 -26.86 2.40
CA PHE A 352 18.25 -26.40 3.79
C PHE A 352 18.05 -27.59 4.73
N ARG A 353 18.74 -27.54 5.88
CA ARG A 353 18.69 -28.59 6.89
C ARG A 353 17.50 -28.43 7.83
N PHE A 354 16.62 -29.41 7.88
CA PHE A 354 15.48 -29.48 8.79
C PHE A 354 15.66 -30.48 9.95
N ASP A 355 16.83 -31.09 10.10
CA ASP A 355 17.11 -32.16 11.06
C ASP A 355 16.96 -31.79 12.55
N ARG A 356 16.90 -30.49 12.86
CA ARG A 356 16.72 -29.94 14.22
C ARG A 356 15.34 -29.34 14.48
N ILE A 357 14.47 -29.34 13.48
CA ILE A 357 13.08 -28.93 13.64
C ILE A 357 12.36 -30.04 14.39
N PHE A 358 11.64 -29.67 15.45
CA PHE A 358 10.77 -30.63 16.12
C PHE A 358 9.36 -30.56 15.53
N LEU A 359 8.93 -31.63 14.87
CA LEU A 359 7.63 -31.71 14.22
C LEU A 359 6.61 -32.35 15.16
N PHE A 360 5.46 -31.69 15.27
CA PHE A 360 4.33 -32.08 16.11
C PHE A 360 3.08 -32.12 15.24
N ILE A 361 2.27 -33.17 15.33
CA ILE A 361 1.07 -33.38 14.50
C ILE A 361 -0.17 -33.41 15.40
#